data_AF-A0A7F8K1D0-F1
#
_entry.id   AF-A0A7F8K1D0-F1
#
_cell.length_a   1.000
_cell.length_b   1.000
_cell.length_c   1.000
_cell.angle_alpha   90.00
_cell.angle_beta   90.00
_cell.angle_gamma   90.00
#
_symmetry.space_group_name_H-M   'P 1'
#
loop_
_entity.id
_entity.type
_entity.pdbx_description
1 polymer ?
#
loop_
_entity_poly.entity_id
_entity_poly.type
_entity_poly.pdbx_seq_one_letter_code
_entity_poly.pdbx_strand_id
1 'polypeptide(L)'
;MSGRGKGGKGLGKGGAKRHRKVLRDNIQGITKPAIRRLARRGGVKRISGLIYEETRGVLKVFLENVIRDAVTYTEHAKRKTVTAMDVVYALKRQGRTLYGFGGRGRQGRQQSIVQSRREGPYIYWDDWVLLLLLNWRCLCMARTKQTARKSTGGKAPRKQLATKAARKSAPATGGVKKPHRYRPGTVALREIRRYQKSTELLIRKLPFQRLVREIAQDFKTDLRFQSSAVMALQEACEAYLVGLFEDTNFQIVFGMSGRGKGGKGLGKGGAKRHRKVLRDNIQGITKPAIRRLARRGGVKRISGLIYEETRGVLKVFLENVIRDAVTYTEHAKRKTVTAMDVVYALKRQGRTLYGFGG
;
A
#
# COMPACT_ATOMS: atom_id res chain seq x y z
N MET A 1 -28.12 18.16 -81.62
CA MET A 1 -28.91 17.70 -80.45
C MET A 1 -28.02 16.86 -79.55
N SER A 2 -27.62 17.36 -78.39
CA SER A 2 -27.08 16.53 -77.31
C SER A 2 -27.45 17.16 -75.97
N GLY A 3 -28.20 16.38 -75.19
CA GLY A 3 -29.05 16.85 -74.11
C GLY A 3 -28.35 17.08 -72.77
N ARG A 4 -29.00 17.92 -71.98
CA ARG A 4 -28.79 18.16 -70.54
C ARG A 4 -28.75 16.85 -69.74
N GLY A 5 -27.60 16.57 -69.13
CA GLY A 5 -27.45 15.59 -68.04
C GLY A 5 -27.67 16.25 -66.67
N LYS A 6 -28.69 15.79 -65.93
CA LYS A 6 -29.07 16.28 -64.60
C LYS A 6 -28.02 15.91 -63.55
N GLY A 7 -27.52 16.91 -62.82
CA GLY A 7 -26.68 16.73 -61.64
C GLY A 7 -27.44 16.04 -60.51
N GLY A 8 -26.94 14.89 -60.08
CA GLY A 8 -27.44 14.17 -58.91
C GLY A 8 -27.18 14.97 -57.62
N LYS A 9 -28.26 15.38 -56.94
CA LYS A 9 -28.20 15.90 -55.58
C LYS A 9 -27.74 14.79 -54.65
N GLY A 10 -26.49 14.85 -54.22
CA GLY A 10 -25.97 14.00 -53.16
C GLY A 10 -26.80 14.18 -51.89
N LEU A 11 -27.39 13.09 -51.42
CA LEU A 11 -28.12 13.02 -50.16
C LEU A 11 -27.16 13.38 -49.02
N GLY A 12 -27.34 14.56 -48.43
CA GLY A 12 -26.60 15.00 -47.26
C GLY A 12 -26.77 14.00 -46.13
N LYS A 13 -25.68 13.37 -45.69
CA LYS A 13 -25.66 12.54 -44.50
C LYS A 13 -26.14 13.38 -43.31
N GLY A 14 -27.35 13.12 -42.85
CA GLY A 14 -27.92 13.75 -41.67
C GLY A 14 -26.97 13.59 -40.48
N GLY A 15 -26.52 14.71 -39.92
CA GLY A 15 -25.62 14.72 -38.78
C GLY A 15 -26.22 13.91 -37.63
N ALA A 16 -25.42 13.00 -37.06
CA ALA A 16 -25.84 12.18 -35.94
C ALA A 16 -26.49 13.03 -34.84
N LYS A 17 -27.76 12.71 -34.50
CA LYS A 17 -28.50 13.35 -33.42
C LYS A 17 -27.65 13.25 -32.15
N ARG A 18 -27.13 14.39 -31.67
CA ARG A 18 -26.35 14.45 -30.43
C ARG A 18 -27.27 14.07 -29.27
N HIS A 19 -27.22 12.82 -28.85
CA HIS A 19 -27.86 12.38 -27.62
C HIS A 19 -27.33 13.25 -26.47
N ARG A 20 -28.25 13.85 -25.71
CA ARG A 20 -27.92 14.59 -24.49
C ARG A 20 -27.21 13.62 -23.55
N LYS A 21 -25.93 13.86 -23.26
CA LYS A 21 -25.18 13.04 -22.30
C LYS A 21 -25.86 13.14 -20.95
N VAL A 22 -26.46 12.04 -20.53
CA VAL A 22 -26.97 11.87 -19.16
C VAL A 22 -25.74 11.90 -18.24
N LEU A 23 -25.60 12.98 -17.47
CA LEU A 23 -24.61 13.08 -16.39
C LEU A 23 -25.14 12.23 -15.25
N ARG A 24 -24.62 11.01 -15.08
CA ARG A 24 -24.88 10.16 -13.92
C ARG A 24 -23.55 9.67 -13.35
N ASP A 25 -23.41 9.80 -12.04
CA ASP A 25 -22.35 9.21 -11.21
C ASP A 25 -20.92 9.61 -11.57
N ASN A 26 -20.66 10.88 -11.90
CA ASN A 26 -19.29 11.34 -12.19
C ASN A 26 -18.37 11.32 -10.96
N ILE A 27 -18.91 11.06 -9.77
CA ILE A 27 -18.14 10.95 -8.52
C ILE A 27 -17.12 9.80 -8.56
N GLN A 28 -17.42 8.73 -9.30
CA GLN A 28 -16.46 7.63 -9.54
C GLN A 28 -15.32 8.04 -10.50
N GLY A 29 -15.47 9.16 -11.22
CA GLY A 29 -14.40 9.78 -11.99
C GLY A 29 -13.22 10.23 -11.11
N ILE A 30 -13.44 10.40 -9.79
CA ILE A 30 -12.38 10.58 -8.81
C ILE A 30 -11.86 9.21 -8.39
N THR A 31 -10.87 8.77 -9.15
CA THR A 31 -10.26 7.45 -9.02
C THR A 31 -9.55 7.25 -7.68
N LYS A 32 -9.54 6.01 -7.15
CA LYS A 32 -8.76 5.60 -5.96
C LYS A 32 -7.29 6.07 -5.96
N PRO A 33 -6.53 6.04 -7.08
CA PRO A 33 -5.18 6.61 -7.10
C PRO A 33 -5.13 8.13 -6.89
N ALA A 34 -6.14 8.90 -7.31
CA ALA A 34 -6.18 10.34 -7.04
C ALA A 34 -6.34 10.62 -5.54
N ILE A 35 -7.27 9.93 -4.88
CA ILE A 35 -7.45 9.99 -3.42
C ILE A 35 -6.17 9.54 -2.70
N ARG A 36 -5.51 8.49 -3.18
CA ARG A 36 -4.23 8.04 -2.62
C ARG A 36 -3.17 9.13 -2.70
N ARG A 37 -3.05 9.84 -3.82
CA ARG A 37 -2.08 10.95 -3.97
C ARG A 37 -2.38 12.09 -2.98
N LEU A 38 -3.65 12.47 -2.84
CA LEU A 38 -4.07 13.50 -1.87
C LEU A 38 -3.75 13.08 -0.43
N ALA A 39 -4.07 11.84 -0.06
CA ALA A 39 -3.74 11.31 1.24
C ALA A 39 -2.22 11.23 1.48
N ARG A 40 -1.41 10.93 0.45
CA ARG A 40 0.06 11.02 0.56
C ARG A 40 0.52 12.46 0.81
N ARG A 41 -0.13 13.46 0.22
CA ARG A 41 0.19 14.87 0.44
C ARG A 41 -0.06 15.28 1.89
N GLY A 42 -1.17 14.83 2.48
CA GLY A 42 -1.45 14.96 3.92
C GLY A 42 -0.64 14.02 4.83
N GLY A 43 0.37 13.31 4.32
CA GLY A 43 1.28 12.48 5.13
C GLY A 43 0.77 11.06 5.46
N VAL A 44 -0.39 10.66 4.97
CA VAL A 44 -1.00 9.37 5.30
C VAL A 44 -0.25 8.21 4.64
N LYS A 45 0.30 7.29 5.45
CA LYS A 45 1.07 6.12 4.97
C LYS A 45 0.22 4.87 4.68
N ARG A 46 -0.92 4.69 5.33
CA ARG A 46 -1.84 3.57 5.10
C ARG A 46 -3.28 4.08 5.05
N ILE A 47 -4.07 3.55 4.13
CA ILE A 47 -5.46 3.96 3.91
C ILE A 47 -6.30 2.69 3.86
N SER A 48 -7.38 2.64 4.64
CA SER A 48 -8.35 1.55 4.63
C SER A 48 -9.25 1.64 3.38
N GLY A 49 -9.84 0.52 2.96
CA GLY A 49 -10.73 0.46 1.80
C GLY A 49 -11.98 1.33 1.91
N LEU A 50 -12.50 1.51 3.14
CA LEU A 50 -13.73 2.26 3.41
C LEU A 50 -13.55 3.77 3.23
N ILE A 51 -12.35 4.27 3.56
CA ILE A 51 -12.00 5.70 3.45
C ILE A 51 -12.16 6.23 2.02
N TYR A 52 -12.00 5.37 1.00
CA TYR A 52 -12.16 5.81 -0.39
C TYR A 52 -13.59 6.25 -0.72
N GLU A 53 -14.60 5.56 -0.20
CA GLU A 53 -15.99 5.94 -0.43
C GLU A 53 -16.42 7.09 0.47
N GLU A 54 -15.96 7.10 1.74
CA GLU A 54 -16.17 8.23 2.65
C GLU A 54 -15.59 9.55 2.10
N THR A 55 -14.35 9.51 1.58
CA THR A 55 -13.71 10.70 0.99
C THR A 55 -14.52 11.26 -0.18
N ARG A 56 -15.17 10.39 -0.97
CA ARG A 56 -16.04 10.82 -2.07
C ARG A 56 -17.30 11.47 -1.54
N GLY A 57 -17.93 10.88 -0.52
CA GLY A 57 -19.09 11.48 0.15
C GLY A 57 -18.78 12.87 0.72
N VAL A 58 -17.67 13.00 1.46
CA VAL A 58 -17.20 14.28 2.03
C VAL A 58 -16.97 15.32 0.93
N LEU A 59 -16.35 14.92 -0.18
CA LEU A 59 -16.12 15.82 -1.30
C LEU A 59 -17.44 16.28 -1.96
N LYS A 60 -18.43 15.39 -2.08
CA LYS A 60 -19.74 15.72 -2.63
C LYS A 60 -20.44 16.77 -1.77
N VAL A 61 -20.52 16.53 -0.46
CA VAL A 61 -21.15 17.45 0.50
C VAL A 61 -20.45 18.80 0.50
N PHE A 62 -19.11 18.82 0.46
CA PHE A 62 -18.35 20.07 0.38
C PHE A 62 -18.67 20.85 -0.90
N LEU A 63 -18.68 20.18 -2.06
CA LEU A 63 -19.01 20.80 -3.34
C LEU A 63 -20.45 21.30 -3.37
N GLU A 64 -21.42 20.53 -2.87
CA GLU A 64 -22.82 20.93 -2.78
C GLU A 64 -22.98 22.22 -1.96
N ASN A 65 -22.31 22.33 -0.80
CA ASN A 65 -22.37 23.52 0.04
C ASN A 65 -21.78 24.75 -0.65
N VAL A 66 -20.58 24.63 -1.23
CA VAL A 66 -19.91 25.76 -1.91
C VAL A 66 -20.67 26.17 -3.18
N ILE A 67 -21.18 25.21 -3.95
CA ILE A 67 -21.94 25.49 -5.19
C ILE A 67 -23.28 26.15 -4.85
N ARG A 68 -23.98 25.73 -3.79
CA ARG A 68 -25.22 26.37 -3.33
C ARG A 68 -25.00 27.84 -2.98
N ASP A 69 -23.96 28.14 -2.22
CA ASP A 69 -23.57 29.52 -1.89
C ASP A 69 -23.19 30.32 -3.15
N ALA A 70 -22.37 29.73 -4.04
CA ALA A 70 -21.94 30.39 -5.27
C ALA A 70 -23.11 30.69 -6.23
N VAL A 71 -24.07 29.78 -6.36
CA VAL A 71 -25.29 29.97 -7.16
C VAL A 71 -26.08 31.16 -6.61
N THR A 72 -26.26 31.23 -5.30
CA THR A 72 -26.96 32.35 -4.63
C THR A 72 -26.33 33.71 -4.99
N TYR A 73 -24.99 33.82 -4.99
CA TYR A 73 -24.30 35.06 -5.39
C TYR A 73 -24.49 35.40 -6.87
N THR A 74 -24.52 34.40 -7.75
CA THR A 74 -24.77 34.63 -9.18
C THR A 74 -26.20 35.07 -9.48
N GLU A 75 -27.17 34.57 -8.70
CA GLU A 75 -28.57 34.96 -8.79
C GLU A 75 -28.78 36.38 -8.31
N HIS A 76 -28.17 36.75 -7.18
CA HIS A 76 -28.16 38.14 -6.72
C HIS A 76 -27.56 39.08 -7.78
N ALA A 77 -26.50 38.65 -8.47
CA ALA A 77 -25.88 39.42 -9.54
C ALA A 77 -26.61 39.35 -10.90
N LYS A 78 -27.74 38.61 -10.99
CA LYS A 78 -28.52 38.37 -12.23
C LYS A 78 -27.67 37.87 -13.41
N ARG A 79 -26.59 37.13 -13.14
CA ARG A 79 -25.67 36.56 -14.15
C ARG A 79 -25.93 35.07 -14.33
N LYS A 80 -25.84 34.57 -15.57
CA LYS A 80 -25.89 33.12 -15.88
C LYS A 80 -24.52 32.44 -15.81
N THR A 81 -23.45 33.21 -15.61
CA THR A 81 -22.07 32.71 -15.58
C THR A 81 -21.47 32.86 -14.18
N VAL A 82 -21.03 31.73 -13.60
CA VAL A 82 -20.28 31.69 -12.34
C VAL A 82 -18.84 32.12 -12.60
N THR A 83 -18.43 33.18 -11.89
CA THR A 83 -17.07 33.70 -11.92
C THR A 83 -16.25 33.14 -10.75
N ALA A 84 -14.92 33.27 -10.81
CA ALA A 84 -14.07 32.84 -9.71
C ALA A 84 -14.35 33.64 -8.41
N MET A 85 -14.78 34.89 -8.52
CA MET A 85 -15.09 35.73 -7.36
C MET A 85 -16.31 35.21 -6.60
N ASP A 86 -17.35 34.74 -7.29
CA ASP A 86 -18.55 34.17 -6.66
C ASP A 86 -18.18 32.94 -5.80
N VAL A 87 -17.24 32.12 -6.29
CA VAL A 87 -16.67 30.99 -5.53
C VAL A 87 -15.81 31.46 -4.35
N VAL A 88 -14.98 32.49 -4.54
CA VAL A 88 -14.16 33.05 -3.45
C VAL A 88 -15.03 33.63 -2.34
N TYR A 89 -16.14 34.30 -2.67
CA TYR A 89 -17.09 34.81 -1.68
C TYR A 89 -17.80 33.69 -0.93
N ALA A 90 -18.24 32.64 -1.63
CA ALA A 90 -18.78 31.43 -1.01
C ALA A 90 -17.79 30.78 -0.03
N LEU A 91 -16.52 30.66 -0.41
CA LEU A 91 -15.49 30.11 0.47
C LEU A 91 -15.21 31.02 1.67
N LYS A 92 -15.18 32.34 1.48
CA LYS A 92 -15.01 33.31 2.58
C LYS A 92 -16.13 33.20 3.61
N ARG A 93 -17.38 33.01 3.18
CA ARG A 93 -18.53 32.77 4.08
C ARG A 93 -18.31 31.55 4.96
N GLN A 94 -17.67 30.51 4.44
CA GLN A 94 -17.33 29.28 5.16
C GLN A 94 -16.02 29.38 5.96
N GLY A 95 -15.45 30.58 6.10
CA GLY A 95 -14.19 30.82 6.81
C GLY A 95 -12.94 30.33 6.07
N ARG A 96 -13.01 30.16 4.75
CA ARG A 96 -11.92 29.64 3.92
C ARG A 96 -11.40 30.70 2.96
N THR A 97 -10.12 31.03 3.07
CA THR A 97 -9.48 32.03 2.22
C THR A 97 -8.70 31.36 1.08
N LEU A 98 -9.08 31.68 -0.16
CA LEU A 98 -8.38 31.27 -1.36
C LEU A 98 -7.57 32.45 -1.91
N TYR A 99 -6.24 32.42 -1.75
CA TYR A 99 -5.33 33.44 -2.27
C TYR A 99 -5.01 33.19 -3.75
N GLY A 100 -4.92 34.26 -4.55
CA GLY A 100 -4.57 34.18 -5.98
C GLY A 100 -5.74 34.34 -6.97
N PHE A 101 -6.97 34.49 -6.49
CA PHE A 101 -8.14 34.81 -7.30
C PHE A 101 -8.71 36.19 -6.90
N GLY A 102 -8.07 37.26 -7.40
CA GLY A 102 -8.48 38.65 -7.21
C GLY A 102 -7.92 39.53 -8.33
N GLY A 103 -8.77 40.34 -8.96
CA GLY A 103 -8.43 41.08 -10.17
C GLY A 103 -7.62 42.36 -9.95
N ARG A 104 -6.71 42.60 -10.91
CA ARG A 104 -5.90 43.78 -11.24
C ARG A 104 -4.60 44.03 -10.45
N GLY A 105 -3.49 43.94 -11.21
CA GLY A 105 -2.22 44.60 -10.91
C GLY A 105 -1.13 43.66 -10.39
N ARG A 106 -0.14 43.40 -11.24
CA ARG A 106 1.12 42.65 -11.01
C ARG A 106 0.98 41.13 -10.97
N GLN A 107 1.40 40.50 -12.07
CA GLN A 107 1.93 39.14 -12.11
C GLN A 107 3.17 39.06 -11.20
N GLY A 108 2.94 38.92 -9.90
CA GLY A 108 3.97 38.73 -8.89
C GLY A 108 3.70 37.46 -8.12
N ARG A 109 4.35 36.36 -8.53
CA ARG A 109 4.42 35.04 -7.87
C ARG A 109 3.07 34.39 -7.52
N GLN A 110 2.81 33.26 -8.18
CA GLN A 110 1.88 32.24 -7.69
C GLN A 110 2.31 31.77 -6.29
N GLN A 111 1.89 32.48 -5.24
CA GLN A 111 1.88 31.94 -3.89
C GLN A 111 0.58 31.17 -3.74
N SER A 112 0.70 29.86 -3.97
CA SER A 112 -0.34 28.89 -3.66
C SER A 112 -0.80 29.04 -2.21
N ILE A 113 -2.11 28.90 -1.98
CA ILE A 113 -2.87 28.96 -0.70
C ILE A 113 -2.22 28.24 0.51
N VAL A 114 -1.24 27.37 0.27
CA VAL A 114 -0.53 26.62 1.30
C VAL A 114 0.57 27.44 2.00
N GLN A 115 0.98 28.59 1.46
CA GLN A 115 2.12 29.35 2.00
C GLN A 115 1.77 30.21 3.21
N SER A 116 0.55 30.75 3.32
CA SER A 116 0.15 31.65 4.41
C SER A 116 -0.22 30.94 5.72
N ARG A 117 -0.37 29.61 5.74
CA ARG A 117 -0.36 28.79 6.98
C ARG A 117 1.03 28.22 7.32
N ARG A 118 2.05 28.50 6.51
CA ARG A 118 3.45 28.05 6.73
C ARG A 118 4.34 29.09 7.40
N GLU A 119 3.81 30.28 7.71
CA GLU A 119 4.49 31.26 8.58
C GLU A 119 4.07 31.08 10.05
N GLY A 120 4.09 29.82 10.48
CA GLY A 120 3.98 29.32 11.86
C GLY A 120 4.75 27.99 11.92
N PRO A 121 5.51 27.74 13.00
CA PRO A 121 6.94 27.42 12.93
C PRO A 121 7.18 25.99 12.43
N TYR A 122 7.51 25.87 11.14
CA TYR A 122 8.19 24.70 10.60
C TYR A 122 9.37 25.15 9.74
N ILE A 123 10.34 25.77 10.39
CA ILE A 123 11.69 25.95 9.87
C ILE A 123 12.63 25.30 10.89
N TYR A 124 13.42 24.35 10.41
CA TYR A 124 14.59 23.75 11.07
C TYR A 124 14.33 22.84 12.30
N TRP A 125 14.20 21.54 12.02
CA TRP A 125 15.04 20.58 12.73
C TRP A 125 16.47 20.81 12.22
N ASP A 126 17.31 21.39 13.08
CA ASP A 126 18.79 21.45 13.14
C ASP A 126 19.07 22.78 13.92
N ASP A 127 19.58 22.89 15.14
CA ASP A 127 20.89 22.49 15.65
C ASP A 127 20.94 22.51 17.20
N TRP A 128 19.81 22.68 17.91
CA TRP A 128 19.81 22.80 19.39
C TRP A 128 19.43 21.52 20.13
N VAL A 129 18.76 20.56 19.49
CA VAL A 129 18.35 19.30 20.13
C VAL A 129 19.46 18.25 20.11
N LEU A 130 20.43 18.35 19.20
CA LEU A 130 21.62 17.49 19.22
C LEU A 130 22.59 17.88 20.34
N LEU A 131 22.71 19.18 20.66
CA LEU A 131 23.57 19.67 21.75
C LEU A 131 23.04 19.29 23.14
N LEU A 132 21.71 19.28 23.33
CA LEU A 132 21.08 18.87 24.59
C LEU A 132 20.98 17.34 24.77
N LEU A 133 21.02 16.56 23.69
CA LEU A 133 21.06 15.08 23.76
C LEU A 133 22.48 14.50 23.78
N LEU A 134 23.51 15.32 23.51
CA LEU A 134 24.92 14.93 23.63
C LEU A 134 25.44 15.00 25.08
N ASN A 135 24.65 15.48 26.05
CA ASN A 135 25.07 15.63 27.45
C ASN A 135 24.36 14.70 28.45
N TRP A 136 23.69 13.62 28.01
CA TRP A 136 23.02 12.66 28.91
C TRP A 136 23.40 11.18 28.71
N ARG A 137 24.52 10.87 28.03
CA ARG A 137 24.99 9.45 28.04
C ARG A 137 26.47 9.25 27.74
N CYS A 138 27.31 9.95 28.50
CA CYS A 138 28.53 9.31 29.00
C CYS A 138 28.15 8.34 30.13
N LEU A 139 28.82 7.17 30.15
CA LEU A 139 28.67 6.04 31.07
C LEU A 139 27.41 5.14 30.90
N CYS A 140 27.55 4.09 30.08
CA CYS A 140 27.76 2.73 30.61
C CYS A 140 27.76 1.65 29.49
N MET A 141 28.93 0.99 29.37
CA MET A 141 29.19 -0.41 28.99
C MET A 141 29.12 -0.88 27.52
N ALA A 142 30.31 -0.88 26.91
CA ALA A 142 30.96 -1.98 26.19
C ALA A 142 30.15 -3.26 25.88
N ARG A 143 30.05 -3.61 24.58
CA ARG A 143 30.38 -4.96 24.05
C ARG A 143 30.46 -4.99 22.52
N THR A 144 31.60 -4.62 21.94
CA THR A 144 31.92 -4.92 20.55
C THR A 144 32.54 -6.32 20.48
N LYS A 145 31.80 -7.30 19.94
CA LYS A 145 32.39 -8.57 19.52
C LYS A 145 33.28 -8.29 18.31
N GLN A 146 34.58 -8.16 18.54
CA GLN A 146 35.60 -8.33 17.51
C GLN A 146 35.65 -9.81 17.12
N THR A 147 35.35 -10.12 15.86
CA THR A 147 35.80 -11.38 15.25
C THR A 147 37.11 -11.09 14.55
N ALA A 148 38.18 -11.71 15.05
CA ALA A 148 39.53 -11.62 14.52
C ALA A 148 39.59 -11.95 13.03
N ARG A 149 40.12 -11.03 12.22
CA ARG A 149 40.53 -11.31 10.84
C ARG A 149 42.06 -11.37 10.85
N LYS A 150 42.60 -12.59 10.66
CA LYS A 150 44.03 -12.86 10.52
C LYS A 150 44.66 -11.92 9.47
N SER A 151 45.70 -11.23 9.88
CA SER A 151 46.62 -10.46 9.06
C SER A 151 47.85 -11.31 8.74
N THR A 152 48.02 -11.63 7.46
CA THR A 152 49.27 -12.08 6.84
C THR A 152 49.24 -11.45 5.44
N GLY A 153 50.17 -10.65 4.96
CA GLY A 153 51.45 -10.16 5.40
C GLY A 153 52.02 -9.40 4.19
N GLY A 154 52.87 -8.40 4.43
CA GLY A 154 53.86 -7.85 3.48
C GLY A 154 53.42 -7.47 2.06
N LYS A 155 53.27 -6.17 1.79
CA LYS A 155 53.41 -5.61 0.44
C LYS A 155 54.90 -5.49 0.08
N ALA A 156 55.33 -6.18 -0.98
CA ALA A 156 56.50 -5.79 -1.76
C ALA A 156 56.02 -5.14 -3.08
N PRO A 157 56.62 -4.04 -3.56
CA PRO A 157 56.18 -3.38 -4.79
C PRO A 157 56.76 -4.14 -5.99
N ARG A 158 55.91 -4.71 -6.86
CA ARG A 158 56.38 -5.35 -8.09
C ARG A 158 55.66 -4.81 -9.32
N LYS A 159 56.46 -4.12 -10.15
CA LYS A 159 56.34 -3.81 -11.58
C LYS A 159 54.98 -3.36 -12.12
N GLN A 160 54.90 -2.08 -12.50
CA GLN A 160 53.91 -1.57 -13.45
C GLN A 160 54.01 -2.37 -14.76
N LEU A 161 52.96 -3.10 -15.09
CA LEU A 161 52.76 -3.70 -16.40
C LEU A 161 51.69 -2.88 -17.14
N ALA A 162 52.01 -2.59 -18.40
CA ALA A 162 51.40 -1.60 -19.26
C ALA A 162 49.86 -1.67 -19.35
N THR A 163 49.25 -0.49 -19.40
CA THR A 163 47.85 -0.23 -19.71
C THR A 163 47.50 -0.75 -21.11
N LYS A 164 47.09 -2.02 -21.20
CA LYS A 164 46.43 -2.55 -22.40
C LYS A 164 45.06 -1.89 -22.49
N ALA A 165 44.90 -1.00 -23.47
CA ALA A 165 43.65 -0.32 -23.76
C ALA A 165 42.52 -1.35 -23.95
N ALA A 166 41.65 -1.47 -22.94
CA ALA A 166 40.41 -2.20 -23.05
C ALA A 166 39.54 -1.45 -24.07
N ARG A 167 39.38 -2.04 -25.26
CA ARG A 167 38.38 -1.61 -26.24
C ARG A 167 37.04 -1.49 -25.51
N LYS A 168 36.51 -0.27 -25.41
CA LYS A 168 35.14 -0.03 -24.93
C LYS A 168 34.20 -0.76 -25.87
N SER A 169 33.68 -1.92 -25.45
CA SER A 169 32.54 -2.53 -26.12
C SER A 169 31.32 -1.64 -25.93
N ALA A 170 30.57 -1.45 -27.01
CA ALA A 170 29.32 -0.69 -27.01
C ALA A 170 28.36 -1.26 -25.94
N PRO A 171 27.58 -0.42 -25.23
CA PRO A 171 26.62 -0.90 -24.26
C PRO A 171 25.59 -1.78 -24.98
N ALA A 172 25.53 -3.06 -24.61
CA ALA A 172 24.57 -4.01 -25.14
C ALA A 172 23.15 -3.49 -24.92
N THR A 173 22.51 -3.09 -26.02
CA THR A 173 21.09 -2.79 -26.11
C THR A 173 20.29 -4.06 -25.80
N GLY A 174 19.28 -3.94 -24.93
CA GLY A 174 18.16 -4.88 -24.94
C GLY A 174 18.06 -5.91 -23.80
N GLY A 175 18.53 -5.62 -22.58
CA GLY A 175 18.05 -6.34 -21.41
C GLY A 175 16.85 -5.61 -20.78
N VAL A 176 15.64 -6.17 -20.86
CA VAL A 176 14.48 -5.64 -20.10
C VAL A 176 14.84 -5.70 -18.61
N LYS A 177 15.22 -4.56 -18.03
CA LYS A 177 15.51 -4.44 -16.59
C LYS A 177 14.27 -4.89 -15.82
N LYS A 178 14.38 -5.98 -15.07
CA LYS A 178 13.32 -6.46 -14.18
C LYS A 178 12.86 -5.30 -13.28
N PRO A 179 11.54 -5.05 -13.14
CA PRO A 179 11.05 -3.96 -12.30
C PRO A 179 11.58 -4.10 -10.88
N HIS A 180 12.29 -3.08 -10.40
CA HIS A 180 12.83 -3.09 -9.03
C HIS A 180 11.68 -3.04 -8.02
N ARG A 181 11.47 -4.14 -7.29
CA ARG A 181 10.47 -4.23 -6.23
C ARG A 181 11.00 -3.65 -4.94
N TYR A 182 10.45 -2.50 -4.54
CA TYR A 182 10.80 -1.86 -3.28
C TYR A 182 10.24 -2.60 -2.05
N ARG A 183 10.91 -2.43 -0.92
CA ARG A 183 10.40 -2.84 0.39
C ARG A 183 9.05 -2.15 0.68
N PRO A 184 8.12 -2.85 1.37
CA PRO A 184 6.80 -2.29 1.66
C PRO A 184 6.93 -0.99 2.47
N GLY A 185 6.29 0.08 2.00
CA GLY A 185 6.32 1.40 2.63
C GLY A 185 7.39 2.36 2.08
N THR A 186 8.41 1.88 1.36
CA THR A 186 9.44 2.76 0.75
C THR A 186 8.86 3.65 -0.35
N VAL A 187 7.99 3.09 -1.20
CA VAL A 187 7.31 3.85 -2.27
C VAL A 187 6.41 4.93 -1.68
N ALA A 188 5.64 4.58 -0.65
CA ALA A 188 4.74 5.52 0.03
C ALA A 188 5.49 6.71 0.64
N LEU A 189 6.62 6.48 1.31
CA LEU A 189 7.44 7.55 1.89
C LEU A 189 8.07 8.45 0.82
N ARG A 190 8.49 7.86 -0.31
CA ARG A 190 8.99 8.63 -1.45
C ARG A 190 7.90 9.50 -2.09
N GLU A 191 6.70 8.95 -2.25
CA GLU A 191 5.53 9.68 -2.76
C GLU A 191 5.15 10.84 -1.83
N ILE A 192 5.10 10.62 -0.50
CA ILE A 192 4.81 11.68 0.49
C ILE A 192 5.80 12.84 0.33
N ARG A 193 7.11 12.55 0.34
CA ARG A 193 8.15 13.58 0.16
C ARG A 193 8.02 14.32 -1.16
N ARG A 194 7.62 13.63 -2.23
CA ARG A 194 7.39 14.23 -3.54
C ARG A 194 6.19 15.18 -3.51
N TYR A 195 5.04 14.71 -3.05
CA TYR A 195 3.79 15.48 -3.07
C TYR A 195 3.72 16.60 -2.03
N GLN A 196 4.58 16.57 -1.01
CA GLN A 196 4.72 17.70 -0.08
C GLN A 196 5.64 18.80 -0.63
N LYS A 197 6.57 18.45 -1.53
CA LYS A 197 7.48 19.38 -2.21
C LYS A 197 6.80 20.10 -3.37
N SER A 198 5.96 19.42 -4.14
CA SER A 198 5.19 20.02 -5.23
C SER A 198 3.82 20.48 -4.76
N THR A 199 3.33 21.60 -5.31
CA THR A 199 1.98 22.09 -5.04
C THR A 199 0.96 21.76 -6.14
N GLU A 200 1.32 20.87 -7.07
CA GLU A 200 0.52 20.54 -8.24
C GLU A 200 -0.88 19.99 -7.92
N LEU A 201 -1.84 20.24 -8.80
CA LEU A 201 -3.18 19.66 -8.72
C LEU A 201 -3.12 18.15 -8.97
N LEU A 202 -3.61 17.37 -8.02
CA LEU A 202 -3.50 15.92 -8.03
C LEU A 202 -4.73 15.24 -8.65
N ILE A 203 -5.87 15.93 -8.73
CA ILE A 203 -7.07 15.47 -9.41
C ILE A 203 -7.02 15.88 -10.89
N ARG A 204 -7.46 14.98 -11.78
CA ARG A 204 -7.58 15.29 -13.22
C ARG A 204 -8.70 16.32 -13.43
N LYS A 205 -8.45 17.38 -14.22
CA LYS A 205 -9.38 18.49 -14.43
C LYS A 205 -10.72 18.07 -15.06
N LEU A 206 -10.70 17.18 -16.05
CA LEU A 206 -11.90 16.77 -16.80
C LEU A 206 -12.97 16.05 -15.96
N PRO A 207 -12.67 15.00 -15.17
CA PRO A 207 -13.69 14.36 -14.33
C PRO A 207 -14.20 15.30 -13.23
N PHE A 208 -13.33 16.14 -12.67
CA PHE A 208 -13.73 17.14 -11.67
C PHE A 208 -14.71 18.16 -12.25
N GLN A 209 -14.43 18.68 -13.45
CA GLN A 209 -15.32 19.60 -14.14
C GLN A 209 -16.70 18.99 -14.44
N ARG A 210 -16.77 17.69 -14.76
CA ARG A 210 -18.06 17.00 -14.97
C ARG A 210 -18.86 16.90 -13.68
N LEU A 211 -18.20 16.53 -12.58
CA LEU A 211 -18.82 16.44 -11.25
C LEU A 211 -19.40 17.79 -10.80
N VAL A 212 -18.64 18.89 -10.95
CA VAL A 212 -19.12 20.24 -10.61
C VAL A 212 -20.38 20.61 -11.41
N ARG A 213 -20.41 20.25 -12.70
CA ARG A 213 -21.57 20.54 -13.56
C ARG A 213 -22.78 19.68 -13.25
N GLU A 214 -22.56 18.41 -12.90
CA GLU A 214 -23.63 17.51 -12.43
C GLU A 214 -24.29 18.09 -11.17
N ILE A 215 -23.50 18.43 -10.15
CA ILE A 215 -24.02 18.99 -8.88
C ILE A 215 -24.72 20.33 -9.12
N ALA A 216 -24.15 21.19 -9.97
CA ALA A 216 -24.75 22.49 -10.27
C ALA A 216 -26.08 22.40 -11.02
N GLN A 217 -26.25 21.35 -11.84
CA GLN A 217 -27.48 21.11 -12.59
C GLN A 217 -28.67 20.82 -11.65
N ASP A 218 -28.42 20.20 -10.50
CA ASP A 218 -29.45 19.90 -9.50
C ASP A 218 -30.03 21.17 -8.84
N PHE A 219 -29.24 22.25 -8.76
CA PHE A 219 -29.69 23.53 -8.21
C PHE A 219 -30.33 24.43 -9.25
N LYS A 220 -29.69 24.56 -10.43
CA LYS A 220 -30.19 25.43 -11.51
C LYS A 220 -29.81 24.88 -12.87
N THR A 221 -30.82 24.74 -13.72
CA THR A 221 -30.61 24.41 -15.14
C THR A 221 -30.00 25.61 -15.87
N ASP A 222 -28.99 25.36 -16.72
CA ASP A 222 -28.32 26.33 -17.61
C ASP A 222 -27.26 27.29 -17.00
N LEU A 223 -26.64 26.90 -15.89
CA LEU A 223 -25.50 27.65 -15.33
C LEU A 223 -24.21 27.44 -16.14
N ARG A 224 -23.52 28.53 -16.50
CA ARG A 224 -22.21 28.48 -17.20
C ARG A 224 -21.07 28.70 -16.21
N PHE A 225 -20.09 27.82 -16.20
CA PHE A 225 -18.89 27.98 -15.36
C PHE A 225 -17.72 28.51 -16.18
N GLN A 226 -17.09 29.58 -15.68
CA GLN A 226 -15.79 30.03 -16.16
C GLN A 226 -14.70 29.00 -15.81
N SER A 227 -13.67 28.87 -16.66
CA SER A 227 -12.55 27.96 -16.41
C SER A 227 -11.80 28.28 -15.10
N SER A 228 -11.64 29.56 -14.78
CA SER A 228 -11.03 30.03 -13.53
C SER A 228 -11.85 29.64 -12.29
N ALA A 229 -13.18 29.68 -12.37
CA ALA A 229 -14.06 29.27 -11.27
C ALA A 229 -13.93 27.77 -10.96
N VAL A 230 -13.87 26.92 -11.99
CA VAL A 230 -13.66 25.48 -11.83
C VAL A 230 -12.28 25.18 -11.23
N MET A 231 -11.26 25.93 -11.61
CA MET A 231 -9.91 25.82 -11.02
C MET A 231 -9.90 26.21 -9.55
N ALA A 232 -10.54 27.32 -9.18
CA ALA A 232 -10.67 27.76 -7.80
C ALA A 232 -11.39 26.72 -6.93
N LEU A 233 -12.48 26.14 -7.44
CA LEU A 233 -13.19 25.04 -6.77
C LEU A 233 -12.28 23.81 -6.59
N GLN A 234 -11.48 23.47 -7.60
CA GLN A 234 -10.57 22.33 -7.52
C GLN A 234 -9.50 22.55 -6.45
N GLU A 235 -8.87 23.72 -6.42
CA GLU A 235 -7.86 24.08 -5.42
C GLU A 235 -8.42 24.04 -4.01
N ALA A 236 -9.62 24.62 -3.80
CA ALA A 236 -10.29 24.61 -2.51
C ALA A 236 -10.64 23.18 -2.04
N CYS A 237 -11.10 22.31 -2.95
CA CYS A 237 -11.40 20.91 -2.65
C CYS A 237 -10.16 20.10 -2.27
N GLU A 238 -9.08 20.23 -3.06
CA GLU A 238 -7.84 19.52 -2.78
C GLU A 238 -7.22 20.00 -1.45
N ALA A 239 -7.25 21.31 -1.18
CA ALA A 239 -6.80 21.86 0.10
C ALA A 239 -7.62 21.35 1.29
N TYR A 240 -8.95 21.27 1.15
CA TYR A 240 -9.82 20.74 2.20
C TYR A 240 -9.51 19.28 2.53
N LEU A 241 -9.43 18.43 1.50
CA LEU A 241 -9.16 17.01 1.70
C LEU A 241 -7.76 16.78 2.28
N VAL A 242 -6.75 17.55 1.83
CA VAL A 242 -5.41 17.49 2.42
C VAL A 242 -5.42 17.92 3.88
N GLY A 243 -6.13 19.00 4.23
CA GLY A 243 -6.30 19.43 5.62
C GLY A 243 -6.91 18.35 6.51
N LEU A 244 -7.99 17.70 6.05
CA LEU A 244 -8.58 16.56 6.77
C LEU A 244 -7.59 15.40 6.96
N PHE A 245 -6.77 15.12 5.96
CA PHE A 245 -5.73 14.09 6.06
C PHE A 245 -4.58 14.48 7.01
N GLU A 246 -4.24 15.76 7.09
CA GLU A 246 -3.27 16.30 8.05
C GLU A 246 -3.82 16.21 9.47
N ASP A 247 -5.06 16.63 9.70
CA ASP A 247 -5.74 16.59 11.00
C ASP A 247 -5.87 15.15 11.51
N THR A 248 -6.30 14.22 10.65
CA THR A 248 -6.35 12.79 11.01
C THR A 248 -4.97 12.22 11.30
N ASN A 249 -3.94 12.62 10.56
CA ASN A 249 -2.57 12.22 10.85
C ASN A 249 -2.08 12.82 12.18
N PHE A 250 -2.44 14.06 12.50
CA PHE A 250 -2.12 14.71 13.77
C PHE A 250 -2.82 13.98 14.93
N GLN A 251 -4.11 13.67 14.82
CA GLN A 251 -4.83 12.86 15.82
C GLN A 251 -4.21 11.47 15.99
N ILE A 252 -3.75 10.84 14.91
CA ILE A 252 -3.03 9.56 14.98
C ILE A 252 -1.67 9.72 15.68
N VAL A 253 -0.91 10.77 15.39
CA VAL A 253 0.43 10.96 15.97
C VAL A 253 0.36 11.39 17.44
N PHE A 254 -0.55 12.31 17.78
CA PHE A 254 -0.68 12.92 19.11
C PHE A 254 -1.69 12.19 20.00
N GLY A 255 -2.83 11.73 19.46
CA GLY A 255 -3.80 10.89 20.17
C GLY A 255 -3.32 9.46 20.42
N MET A 256 -2.21 9.03 19.80
CA MET A 256 -1.51 7.79 20.13
C MET A 256 -0.30 7.99 21.06
N SER A 257 -0.16 9.15 21.70
CA SER A 257 0.71 9.28 22.89
C SER A 257 0.32 8.29 24.01
N GLY A 258 -0.91 7.76 24.00
CA GLY A 258 -1.37 6.67 24.88
C GLY A 258 -1.36 5.25 24.27
N ARG A 259 -0.93 5.04 23.02
CA ARG A 259 -0.90 3.70 22.40
C ARG A 259 0.52 3.36 21.98
N GLY A 260 1.22 2.80 22.97
CA GLY A 260 2.63 2.44 22.95
C GLY A 260 3.11 1.91 21.59
N LYS A 261 4.05 2.66 21.01
CA LYS A 261 4.98 2.10 20.02
C LYS A 261 5.71 0.95 20.68
N GLY A 262 5.46 -0.25 20.15
CA GLY A 262 6.30 -1.44 20.29
C GLY A 262 6.83 -1.64 21.70
N GLY A 263 6.06 -2.36 22.52
CA GLY A 263 6.66 -3.02 23.67
C GLY A 263 7.95 -3.68 23.22
N LYS A 264 9.09 -3.16 23.71
CA LYS A 264 10.34 -3.92 23.75
C LYS A 264 9.93 -5.27 24.30
N GLY A 265 10.10 -6.32 23.50
CA GLY A 265 9.65 -7.65 23.84
C GLY A 265 10.04 -7.93 25.28
N LEU A 266 9.04 -7.95 26.16
CA LEU A 266 9.19 -8.46 27.50
C LEU A 266 9.79 -9.84 27.28
N GLY A 267 11.01 -10.00 27.81
CA GLY A 267 11.84 -11.16 27.59
C GLY A 267 10.98 -12.40 27.65
N LYS A 268 11.08 -13.25 26.63
CA LYS A 268 10.28 -14.47 26.47
C LYS A 268 10.00 -15.09 27.83
N GLY A 269 8.84 -14.79 28.41
CA GLY A 269 8.34 -15.52 29.56
C GLY A 269 8.31 -16.95 29.09
N GLY A 270 9.10 -17.81 29.75
CA GLY A 270 9.28 -19.20 29.35
C GLY A 270 7.93 -19.76 28.95
N ALA A 271 7.81 -20.17 27.69
CA ALA A 271 6.53 -20.56 27.12
C ALA A 271 5.87 -21.53 28.09
N LYS A 272 4.77 -21.11 28.73
CA LYS A 272 3.96 -22.00 29.57
C LYS A 272 3.68 -23.21 28.71
N ARG A 273 4.20 -24.37 29.13
CA ARG A 273 3.96 -25.64 28.43
C ARG A 273 2.48 -25.93 28.53
N HIS A 274 1.71 -25.47 27.54
CA HIS A 274 0.34 -25.89 27.37
C HIS A 274 0.34 -27.40 27.17
N ARG A 275 -0.41 -28.11 28.02
CA ARG A 275 -0.68 -29.53 27.83
C ARG A 275 -1.26 -29.72 26.43
N LYS A 276 -0.57 -30.45 25.56
CA LYS A 276 -1.01 -30.69 24.19
C LYS A 276 -2.31 -31.49 24.25
N VAL A 277 -3.40 -30.89 23.82
CA VAL A 277 -4.67 -31.61 23.58
C VAL A 277 -4.42 -32.55 22.42
N LEU A 278 -4.60 -33.86 22.64
CA LEU A 278 -4.48 -34.86 21.58
C LEU A 278 -5.66 -34.66 20.61
N ARG A 279 -5.33 -34.42 19.33
CA ARG A 279 -6.27 -34.33 18.21
C ARG A 279 -5.80 -35.30 17.12
N ASP A 280 -6.64 -35.60 16.15
CA ASP A 280 -6.25 -36.36 14.97
C ASP A 280 -5.17 -35.61 14.17
N ASN A 281 -3.91 -35.93 14.45
CA ASN A 281 -2.74 -35.29 13.85
C ASN A 281 -2.32 -35.94 12.52
N ILE A 282 -3.18 -36.77 11.93
CA ILE A 282 -2.83 -37.55 10.73
C ILE A 282 -2.51 -36.65 9.53
N GLN A 283 -3.17 -35.49 9.43
CA GLN A 283 -2.85 -34.46 8.44
C GLN A 283 -1.51 -33.73 8.70
N GLY A 284 -0.96 -33.85 9.92
CA GLY A 284 0.37 -33.35 10.28
C GLY A 284 1.50 -34.03 9.49
N ILE A 285 1.25 -35.23 8.94
CA ILE A 285 2.13 -35.82 7.93
C ILE A 285 1.86 -35.13 6.60
N THR A 286 2.71 -34.17 6.30
CA THR A 286 2.55 -33.29 5.14
C THR A 286 2.82 -34.03 3.82
N LYS A 287 2.12 -33.62 2.74
CA LYS A 287 2.34 -34.12 1.37
C LYS A 287 3.82 -34.16 0.93
N PRO A 288 4.69 -33.16 1.24
CA PRO A 288 6.11 -33.25 0.93
C PRO A 288 6.85 -34.35 1.69
N ALA A 289 6.45 -34.72 2.92
CA ALA A 289 7.07 -35.82 3.66
C ALA A 289 6.82 -37.17 2.96
N ILE A 290 5.57 -37.42 2.58
CA ILE A 290 5.19 -38.62 1.80
C ILE A 290 5.94 -38.63 0.46
N ARG A 291 6.05 -37.48 -0.21
CA ARG A 291 6.81 -37.36 -1.46
C ARG A 291 8.29 -37.73 -1.27
N ARG A 292 8.94 -37.29 -0.18
CA ARG A 292 10.34 -37.65 0.11
C ARG A 292 10.52 -39.15 0.30
N LEU A 293 9.61 -39.81 1.02
CA LEU A 293 9.63 -41.27 1.20
C LEU A 293 9.42 -42.00 -0.13
N ALA A 294 8.41 -41.61 -0.90
CA ALA A 294 8.11 -42.21 -2.19
C ALA A 294 9.27 -42.04 -3.20
N ARG A 295 10.02 -40.94 -3.14
CA ARG A 295 11.26 -40.79 -3.93
C ARG A 295 12.34 -41.79 -3.54
N ARG A 296 12.50 -42.11 -2.25
CA ARG A 296 13.45 -43.16 -1.81
C ARG A 296 13.05 -44.53 -2.33
N GLY A 297 11.74 -44.78 -2.44
CA GLY A 297 11.20 -45.98 -3.10
C GLY A 297 11.15 -45.92 -4.63
N GLY A 298 11.79 -44.94 -5.28
CA GLY A 298 11.86 -44.86 -6.75
C GLY A 298 10.61 -44.33 -7.47
N VAL A 299 9.56 -43.92 -6.75
CA VAL A 299 8.30 -43.48 -7.36
C VAL A 299 8.47 -42.06 -7.95
N LYS A 300 8.28 -41.89 -9.27
CA LYS A 300 8.46 -40.61 -10.01
C LYS A 300 7.19 -39.76 -10.17
N ARG A 301 6.00 -40.36 -10.18
CA ARG A 301 4.70 -39.67 -10.22
C ARG A 301 3.80 -40.27 -9.14
N ILE A 302 3.04 -39.43 -8.43
CA ILE A 302 2.16 -39.85 -7.34
C ILE A 302 0.80 -39.22 -7.59
N SER A 303 -0.24 -40.05 -7.62
CA SER A 303 -1.64 -39.60 -7.73
C SER A 303 -2.11 -38.94 -6.43
N GLY A 304 -3.11 -38.06 -6.53
CA GLY A 304 -3.67 -37.33 -5.39
C GLY A 304 -4.29 -38.22 -4.31
N LEU A 305 -4.85 -39.37 -4.70
CA LEU A 305 -5.55 -40.29 -3.79
C LEU A 305 -4.59 -41.05 -2.86
N ILE A 306 -3.40 -41.36 -3.35
CA ILE A 306 -2.35 -42.09 -2.62
C ILE A 306 -1.93 -41.36 -1.33
N TYR A 307 -2.05 -40.04 -1.28
CA TYR A 307 -1.68 -39.28 -0.07
C TYR A 307 -2.55 -39.62 1.13
N GLU A 308 -3.84 -39.85 0.93
CA GLU A 308 -4.76 -40.14 2.04
C GLU A 308 -4.76 -41.64 2.38
N GLU A 309 -4.61 -42.51 1.38
CA GLU A 309 -4.39 -43.94 1.60
C GLU A 309 -3.11 -44.23 2.39
N THR A 310 -1.99 -43.57 2.04
CA THR A 310 -0.71 -43.72 2.76
C THR A 310 -0.85 -43.34 4.24
N ARG A 311 -1.67 -42.33 4.54
CA ARG A 311 -1.96 -41.92 5.91
C ARG A 311 -2.80 -42.95 6.65
N GLY A 312 -3.82 -43.51 6.00
CA GLY A 312 -4.63 -44.60 6.54
C GLY A 312 -3.78 -45.82 6.90
N VAL A 313 -2.94 -46.29 5.96
CA VAL A 313 -2.04 -47.43 6.18
C VAL A 313 -1.08 -47.18 7.34
N LEU A 314 -0.51 -45.97 7.42
CA LEU A 314 0.40 -45.62 8.50
C LEU A 314 -0.28 -45.59 9.87
N LYS A 315 -1.54 -45.15 9.93
CA LYS A 315 -2.34 -45.15 11.16
C LYS A 315 -2.56 -46.59 11.65
N VAL A 316 -3.03 -47.47 10.78
CA VAL A 316 -3.29 -48.89 11.12
C VAL A 316 -1.99 -49.59 11.56
N PHE A 317 -0.89 -49.36 10.85
CA PHE A 317 0.41 -49.92 11.22
C PHE A 317 0.85 -49.49 12.61
N LEU A 318 0.79 -48.18 12.91
CA LEU A 318 1.18 -47.67 14.22
C LEU A 318 0.28 -48.16 15.34
N GLU A 319 -1.04 -48.24 15.12
CA GLU A 319 -1.95 -48.77 16.11
C GLU A 319 -1.64 -50.23 16.46
N ASN A 320 -1.35 -51.07 15.47
CA ASN A 320 -1.00 -52.47 15.71
C ASN A 320 0.31 -52.60 16.51
N VAL A 321 1.37 -51.88 16.10
CA VAL A 321 2.65 -51.91 16.80
C VAL A 321 2.55 -51.36 18.22
N ILE A 322 1.77 -50.29 18.43
CA ILE A 322 1.59 -49.70 19.76
C ILE A 322 0.77 -50.64 20.66
N ARG A 323 -0.29 -51.29 20.16
CA ARG A 323 -1.06 -52.27 20.94
C ARG A 323 -0.17 -53.42 21.43
N ASP A 324 0.65 -53.98 20.55
CA ASP A 324 1.61 -55.02 20.91
C ASP A 324 2.66 -54.52 21.92
N ALA A 325 3.25 -53.33 21.67
CA ALA A 325 4.27 -52.76 22.55
C ALA A 325 3.72 -52.43 23.95
N VAL A 326 2.49 -51.91 24.05
CA VAL A 326 1.83 -51.62 25.33
C VAL A 326 1.58 -52.92 26.10
N THR A 327 1.21 -54.01 25.42
CA THR A 327 1.03 -55.32 26.05
C THR A 327 2.33 -55.79 26.74
N TYR A 328 3.49 -55.63 26.09
CA TYR A 328 4.78 -55.97 26.70
C TYR A 328 5.13 -55.06 27.90
N THR A 329 4.77 -53.77 27.85
CA THR A 329 4.99 -52.87 28.99
C THR A 329 4.12 -53.19 30.20
N GLU A 330 2.85 -53.55 29.95
CA GLU A 330 1.90 -53.92 30.99
C GLU A 330 2.31 -55.24 31.66
N HIS A 331 2.75 -56.23 30.87
CA HIS A 331 3.32 -57.47 31.39
C HIS A 331 4.52 -57.21 32.31
N ALA A 332 5.37 -56.23 31.96
CA ALA A 332 6.52 -55.83 32.77
C ALA A 332 6.19 -54.85 33.90
N LYS A 333 4.90 -54.52 34.14
CA LYS A 333 4.42 -53.54 35.13
C LYS A 333 5.09 -52.16 35.00
N ARG A 334 5.53 -51.80 33.79
CA ARG A 334 6.16 -50.51 33.47
C ARG A 334 5.15 -49.56 32.84
N LYS A 335 5.21 -48.27 33.20
CA LYS A 335 4.38 -47.21 32.60
C LYS A 335 5.00 -46.55 31.37
N THR A 336 6.19 -46.99 30.97
CA THR A 336 7.00 -46.40 29.89
C THR A 336 7.33 -47.44 28.84
N VAL A 337 6.98 -47.16 27.59
CA VAL A 337 7.36 -47.97 26.43
C VAL A 337 8.84 -47.77 26.12
N THR A 338 9.60 -48.85 26.17
CA THR A 338 11.03 -48.87 25.84
C THR A 338 11.24 -49.24 24.37
N ALA A 339 12.43 -48.97 23.84
CA ALA A 339 12.77 -49.36 22.48
C ALA A 339 12.67 -50.88 22.28
N MET A 340 12.99 -51.68 23.31
CA MET A 340 12.90 -53.14 23.24
C MET A 340 11.46 -53.63 23.12
N ASP A 341 10.52 -52.99 23.81
CA ASP A 341 9.09 -53.34 23.71
C ASP A 341 8.57 -53.14 22.27
N VAL A 342 9.05 -52.10 21.58
CA VAL A 342 8.75 -51.84 20.16
C VAL A 342 9.47 -52.83 19.24
N VAL A 343 10.72 -53.17 19.52
CA VAL A 343 11.48 -54.18 18.74
C VAL A 343 10.82 -55.55 18.85
N TYR A 344 10.35 -55.95 20.03
CA TYR A 344 9.62 -57.21 20.21
C TYR A 344 8.25 -57.21 19.52
N ALA A 345 7.51 -56.10 19.58
CA ALA A 345 6.27 -55.93 18.82
C ALA A 345 6.50 -56.08 17.30
N LEU A 346 7.56 -55.48 16.76
CA LEU A 346 7.91 -55.61 15.34
C LEU A 346 8.37 -57.03 14.99
N LYS A 347 9.13 -57.68 15.88
CA LYS A 347 9.59 -59.07 15.69
C LYS A 347 8.42 -60.05 15.63
N ARG A 348 7.38 -59.84 16.44
CA ARG A 348 6.11 -60.61 16.37
C ARG A 348 5.41 -60.47 15.01
N GLN A 349 5.49 -59.28 14.40
CA GLN A 349 4.93 -58.99 13.08
C GLN A 349 5.88 -59.41 11.92
N GLY A 350 6.95 -60.15 12.21
CA GLY A 350 7.92 -60.61 11.21
C GLY A 350 8.85 -59.52 10.66
N ARG A 351 8.96 -58.38 11.33
CA ARG A 351 9.83 -57.26 10.92
C ARG A 351 11.00 -57.13 11.89
N THR A 352 12.21 -57.38 11.42
CA THR A 352 13.45 -57.19 12.19
C THR A 352 14.01 -55.79 11.98
N LEU A 353 14.29 -55.08 13.07
CA LEU A 353 14.96 -53.78 13.05
C LEU A 353 16.42 -53.98 13.48
N TYR A 354 17.36 -53.73 12.57
CA TYR A 354 18.79 -53.84 12.84
C TYR A 354 19.32 -52.55 13.48
N GLY A 355 20.26 -52.68 14.43
CA GLY A 355 20.89 -51.54 15.11
C GLY A 355 20.16 -51.02 16.35
N PHE A 356 19.15 -51.75 16.83
CA PHE A 356 18.47 -51.50 18.11
C PHE A 356 18.48 -52.79 18.94
N GLY A 357 19.40 -52.85 19.90
CA GLY A 357 19.66 -54.01 20.75
C GLY A 357 21.15 -54.13 20.98
N GLY A 358 21.58 -53.96 22.24
CA GLY A 358 22.91 -54.36 22.72
C GLY A 358 22.88 -55.80 23.18
#